data_AF-A0A4S9KUA9-F1
#
_entry.id   AF-A0A4S9KUA9-F1
#
_cell.length_a   1.000
_cell.length_b   1.000
_cell.length_c   1.000
_cell.angle_alpha   90.00
_cell.angle_beta   90.00
_cell.angle_gamma   90.00
#
_symmetry.space_group_name_H-M   'P 1'
#
loop_
_entity.id
_entity.type
_entity.pdbx_description
1 polymer ?
#
loop_
_entity_poly.entity_id
_entity_poly.type
_entity_poly.pdbx_seq_one_letter_code
_entity_poly.pdbx_strand_id
1 'polypeptide(L)'
;MPKWGLVIYRCTYGDDEAWAQFMAHINKRTLDPVAREDRMDMASSLDWSVQEDPTLERASKVEVRRRFRNWVIVEGRKEDGSELEERELHHHPRFNFCIHVDADSLDAVVRRGPQPGDDLEHDARARLNEGYVNIIRADCEWT
;
A
#
# COMPACT_ATOMS: atom_id res chain seq x y z
N MET A 1 -1.80 16.23 11.97
CA MET A 1 -1.33 16.23 10.57
C MET A 1 -2.29 15.39 9.74
N PRO A 2 -2.51 15.72 8.46
CA PRO A 2 -3.24 14.84 7.56
C PRO A 2 -2.49 13.51 7.43
N LYS A 3 -3.24 12.42 7.34
CA LYS A 3 -2.66 11.09 7.14
C LYS A 3 -2.07 10.96 5.74
N TRP A 4 -1.02 10.18 5.61
CA TRP A 4 -0.43 9.83 4.32
C TRP A 4 -0.17 8.32 4.24
N GLY A 5 0.16 7.85 3.03
CA GLY A 5 0.23 6.42 2.72
C GLY A 5 -0.90 6.00 1.79
N LEU A 6 -0.78 4.79 1.23
CA LEU A 6 -1.78 4.18 0.36
C LEU A 6 -2.68 3.24 1.16
N VAL A 7 -3.86 2.93 0.62
CA VAL A 7 -4.73 1.89 1.19
C VAL A 7 -4.24 0.51 0.74
N ILE A 8 -4.09 -0.43 1.67
CA ILE A 8 -3.67 -1.81 1.35
C ILE A 8 -4.87 -2.76 1.47
N TYR A 9 -5.14 -3.54 0.43
CA TYR A 9 -6.08 -4.65 0.46
C TYR A 9 -5.32 -5.96 0.57
N ARG A 10 -5.51 -6.65 1.69
CA ARG A 10 -5.01 -8.02 1.88
C ARG A 10 -5.97 -8.98 1.17
N CYS A 11 -5.49 -9.68 0.14
CA CYS A 11 -6.31 -10.60 -0.65
C CYS A 11 -5.83 -12.06 -0.54
N THR A 12 -4.99 -12.34 0.45
CA THR A 12 -4.51 -13.68 0.77
C THR A 12 -4.35 -13.83 2.29
N TYR A 13 -4.91 -14.91 2.83
CA TYR A 13 -5.01 -15.17 4.27
C TYR A 13 -4.38 -16.52 4.68
N GLY A 14 -3.69 -17.20 3.75
CA GLY A 14 -3.11 -18.53 4.00
C GLY A 14 -1.84 -18.54 4.84
N ASP A 15 -1.20 -17.38 5.07
CA ASP A 15 0.09 -17.26 5.75
C ASP A 15 0.18 -15.90 6.48
N ASP A 16 -0.21 -15.87 7.75
CA ASP A 16 -0.18 -14.67 8.59
C ASP A 16 1.26 -14.23 8.92
N GLU A 17 2.20 -15.16 8.98
CA GLU A 17 3.60 -14.85 9.26
C GLU A 17 4.22 -14.12 8.06
N ALA A 18 4.02 -14.63 6.84
CA ALA A 18 4.43 -13.94 5.64
C ALA A 18 3.75 -12.57 5.52
N TRP A 19 2.47 -12.44 5.88
CA TRP A 19 1.78 -11.16 5.91
C TRP A 19 2.43 -10.16 6.88
N ALA A 20 2.78 -10.59 8.09
CA ALA A 20 3.49 -9.75 9.05
C ALA A 20 4.87 -9.32 8.50
N GLN A 21 5.59 -10.21 7.83
CA GLN A 21 6.87 -9.89 7.18
C GLN A 21 6.69 -8.89 6.03
N PHE A 22 5.63 -9.01 5.23
CA PHE A 22 5.28 -8.03 4.20
C PHE A 22 5.04 -6.65 4.79
N MET A 23 4.24 -6.56 5.86
CA MET A 23 3.97 -5.29 6.53
C MET A 23 5.22 -4.70 7.17
N ALA A 24 6.13 -5.52 7.69
CA ALA A 24 7.42 -5.05 8.18
C ALA A 24 8.29 -4.47 7.04
N HIS A 25 8.33 -5.14 5.88
CA HIS A 25 9.08 -4.68 4.71
C HIS A 25 8.57 -3.34 4.19
N ILE A 26 7.27 -3.21 3.95
CA ILE A 26 6.70 -1.98 3.39
C ILE A 26 6.86 -0.80 4.34
N ASN A 27 6.69 -1.02 5.65
CA ASN A 27 6.93 0.02 6.66
C ASN A 27 8.39 0.45 6.68
N LYS A 28 9.32 -0.51 6.77
CA LYS A 28 10.74 -0.20 6.82
C LYS A 28 11.18 0.58 5.58
N ARG A 29 10.83 0.12 4.38
CA ARG A 29 11.23 0.79 3.14
C ARG A 29 10.61 2.17 2.95
N THR A 30 9.45 2.41 3.56
CA THR A 30 8.80 3.72 3.53
C THR A 30 9.39 4.67 4.56
N LEU A 31 9.75 4.16 5.75
CA LEU A 31 10.21 4.98 6.87
C LEU A 31 11.73 5.19 6.92
N ASP A 32 12.54 4.28 6.37
CA ASP A 32 14.00 4.41 6.34
C ASP A 32 14.45 5.72 5.66
N PRO A 33 13.92 6.11 4.47
CA PRO A 33 14.25 7.41 3.87
C PRO A 33 13.76 8.60 4.71
N VAL A 34 12.56 8.50 5.29
CA VAL A 34 11.98 9.54 6.15
C VAL A 34 12.85 9.81 7.38
N ALA A 35 13.40 8.75 7.98
CA ALA A 35 14.33 8.86 9.10
C ALA A 35 15.68 9.46 8.69
N ARG A 36 16.22 9.09 7.52
CA ARG A 36 17.49 9.63 7.00
C ARG A 36 17.41 11.13 6.70
N GLU A 37 16.23 11.63 6.32
CA GLU A 37 15.98 13.05 6.04
C GLU A 37 15.56 13.86 7.27
N ASP A 38 15.56 13.26 8.48
CA ASP A 38 15.11 13.89 9.74
C ASP A 38 13.66 14.42 9.68
N ARG A 39 12.79 13.71 8.93
CA ARG A 39 11.36 14.03 8.74
C ARG A 39 10.47 13.15 9.60
N MET A 40 10.91 12.86 10.82
CA MET A 40 10.22 11.93 11.74
C MET A 40 8.84 12.42 12.17
N ASP A 41 8.56 13.72 12.04
CA ASP A 41 7.23 14.29 12.19
C ASP A 41 6.23 13.66 11.20
N MET A 42 6.66 13.39 9.96
CA MET A 42 5.85 12.70 8.95
C MET A 42 5.56 11.25 9.36
N ALA A 43 6.54 10.53 9.90
CA ALA A 43 6.40 9.13 10.28
C ALA A 43 5.20 8.89 11.23
N SER A 44 4.92 9.85 12.11
CA SER A 44 3.79 9.78 13.07
C SER A 44 2.40 9.78 12.43
N SER A 45 2.29 10.18 11.16
CA SER A 45 1.03 10.29 10.41
C SER A 45 0.92 9.31 9.23
N LEU A 46 1.86 8.37 9.10
CA LEU A 46 1.76 7.26 8.14
C LEU A 46 0.60 6.34 8.54
N ASP A 47 -0.32 6.10 7.62
CA ASP A 47 -1.46 5.20 7.78
C ASP A 47 -1.71 4.41 6.50
N TRP A 48 -1.49 3.10 6.53
CA TRP A 48 -1.76 2.21 5.40
C TRP A 48 -3.24 1.83 5.24
N SER A 49 -4.08 2.16 6.23
CA SER A 49 -5.51 1.84 6.25
C SER A 49 -5.81 0.44 5.73
N VAL A 50 -5.12 -0.55 6.30
CA VAL A 50 -5.17 -1.93 5.84
C VAL A 50 -6.60 -2.47 5.90
N GLN A 51 -7.10 -2.96 4.78
CA GLN A 51 -8.41 -3.58 4.63
C GLN A 51 -8.25 -5.10 4.78
N GLU A 52 -8.71 -5.64 5.91
CA GLU A 52 -8.72 -7.07 6.21
C GLU A 52 -10.15 -7.57 6.40
N ASP A 53 -10.63 -8.35 5.44
CA ASP A 53 -11.98 -8.93 5.42
C ASP A 53 -11.87 -10.31 4.73
N PRO A 54 -12.29 -11.42 5.36
CA PRO A 54 -12.19 -12.76 4.77
C PRO A 54 -12.81 -12.89 3.37
N THR A 55 -13.78 -12.04 3.01
CA THR A 55 -14.37 -12.02 1.66
C THR A 55 -13.43 -11.47 0.59
N LEU A 56 -12.26 -10.95 0.98
CA LEU A 56 -11.18 -10.51 0.09
C LEU A 56 -10.25 -11.65 -0.34
N GLU A 57 -10.36 -12.86 0.23
CA GLU A 57 -9.53 -13.99 -0.19
C GLU A 57 -9.68 -14.22 -1.70
N ARG A 58 -8.57 -14.11 -2.44
CA ARG A 58 -8.49 -14.20 -3.91
C ARG A 58 -9.34 -13.16 -4.64
N ALA A 59 -9.66 -12.02 -4.01
CA ALA A 59 -10.36 -10.93 -4.68
C ALA A 59 -9.57 -10.48 -5.91
N SER A 60 -10.28 -10.22 -7.01
CA SER A 60 -9.64 -9.73 -8.24
C SER A 60 -9.29 -8.24 -8.12
N LYS A 61 -8.38 -7.76 -8.98
CA LYS A 61 -8.08 -6.33 -9.12
C LYS A 61 -9.34 -5.49 -9.43
N VAL A 62 -10.32 -6.05 -10.14
CA VAL A 62 -11.60 -5.39 -10.43
C VAL A 62 -12.45 -5.25 -9.17
N GLU A 63 -12.54 -6.32 -8.38
CA GLU A 63 -13.26 -6.32 -7.09
C GLU A 63 -12.63 -5.34 -6.11
N VAL A 64 -11.31 -5.35 -5.97
CA VAL A 64 -10.59 -4.40 -5.10
C VAL A 64 -10.76 -2.96 -5.57
N ARG A 65 -10.70 -2.68 -6.88
CA ARG A 65 -11.00 -1.33 -7.39
C ARG A 65 -12.39 -0.85 -6.97
N ARG A 66 -13.40 -1.71 -7.08
CA ARG A 66 -14.77 -1.38 -6.65
C ARG A 66 -14.84 -1.06 -5.16
N ARG A 67 -14.22 -1.89 -4.32
CA ARG A 67 -14.16 -1.66 -2.86
C ARG A 67 -13.40 -0.38 -2.52
N PHE A 68 -12.31 -0.11 -3.22
CA PHE A 68 -11.50 1.08 -3.02
C PHE A 68 -12.26 2.36 -3.36
N ARG A 69 -13.00 2.41 -4.47
CA ARG A 69 -13.88 3.57 -4.77
C ARG A 69 -14.88 3.82 -3.65
N ASN A 70 -15.53 2.77 -3.15
CA ASN A 70 -16.45 2.90 -2.02
C ASN A 70 -15.75 3.42 -0.77
N TRP A 71 -14.54 2.92 -0.47
CA TRP A 71 -13.73 3.41 0.64
C TRP A 71 -13.38 4.89 0.48
N VAL A 72 -12.98 5.34 -0.72
CA VAL A 72 -12.66 6.75 -1.00
C VAL A 72 -13.87 7.65 -0.75
N ILE A 73 -15.06 7.25 -1.18
CA ILE A 73 -16.30 8.01 -0.95
C ILE A 73 -16.62 8.13 0.55
N VAL A 74 -16.38 7.07 1.33
CA VAL A 74 -16.72 7.03 2.76
C VAL A 74 -15.65 7.71 3.61
N GLU A 75 -14.38 7.39 3.42
CA GLU A 75 -13.27 7.85 4.26
C GLU A 75 -12.63 9.13 3.72
N GLY A 76 -12.54 9.34 2.41
CA GLY A 76 -12.02 10.59 1.85
C GLY A 76 -12.81 11.81 2.32
N ARG A 77 -14.15 11.70 2.40
CA ARG A 77 -15.02 12.75 2.95
C ARG A 77 -14.82 12.99 4.45
N LYS A 78 -14.50 11.94 5.21
CA LYS A 78 -14.25 12.07 6.66
C LYS A 78 -12.87 12.65 6.96
N GLU A 79 -11.86 12.23 6.21
CA GLU A 79 -10.46 12.61 6.42
C GLU A 79 -10.17 14.04 5.94
N ASP A 80 -10.80 14.49 4.84
CA ASP A 80 -10.60 15.86 4.33
C ASP A 80 -11.54 16.89 4.97
N GLY A 81 -12.65 16.45 5.59
CA GLY A 81 -13.60 17.33 6.29
C GLY A 81 -14.36 18.31 5.38
N SER A 82 -14.26 18.12 4.07
CA SER A 82 -14.86 18.95 3.02
C SER A 82 -15.90 18.17 2.22
N GLU A 83 -16.83 18.87 1.56
CA GLU A 83 -17.71 18.30 0.55
C GLU A 83 -17.01 18.17 -0.82
N LEU A 84 -15.69 17.92 -0.85
CA LEU A 84 -14.96 17.75 -2.11
C LEU A 84 -15.61 16.68 -2.97
N GLU A 85 -15.75 17.00 -4.26
CA GLU A 85 -16.20 16.02 -5.24
C GLU A 85 -15.19 14.87 -5.34
N GLU A 86 -15.67 13.67 -5.70
CA GLU A 86 -14.83 12.47 -5.85
C GLU A 86 -13.61 12.71 -6.76
N ARG A 87 -13.79 13.53 -7.81
CA ARG A 87 -12.70 13.92 -8.72
C ARG A 87 -11.58 14.67 -8.04
N GLU A 88 -11.90 15.57 -7.12
CA GLU A 88 -10.92 16.36 -6.38
C GLU A 88 -10.14 15.49 -5.38
N LEU A 89 -10.81 14.50 -4.77
CA LEU A 89 -10.15 13.53 -3.90
C LEU A 89 -9.06 12.75 -4.67
N HIS A 90 -9.29 12.39 -5.93
CA HIS A 90 -8.31 11.67 -6.75
C HIS A 90 -7.04 12.46 -7.11
N HIS A 91 -6.95 13.76 -6.79
CA HIS A 91 -5.68 14.48 -6.83
C HIS A 91 -4.71 14.04 -5.72
N HIS A 92 -5.22 13.45 -4.64
CA HIS A 92 -4.40 12.88 -3.58
C HIS A 92 -4.06 11.42 -3.88
N PRO A 93 -2.76 11.03 -3.88
CA PRO A 93 -2.36 9.64 -4.16
C PRO A 93 -3.07 8.59 -3.31
N ARG A 94 -3.33 8.91 -2.03
CA ARG A 94 -4.07 8.07 -1.08
C ARG A 94 -5.48 7.70 -1.54
N PHE A 95 -6.15 8.61 -2.23
CA PHE A 95 -7.52 8.43 -2.73
C PHE A 95 -7.56 8.07 -4.22
N ASN A 96 -6.40 8.03 -4.89
CA ASN A 96 -6.30 7.66 -6.30
C ASN A 96 -5.71 6.25 -6.49
N PHE A 97 -4.87 5.78 -5.56
CA PHE A 97 -4.21 4.49 -5.68
C PHE A 97 -4.37 3.65 -4.42
N CYS A 98 -4.59 2.36 -4.61
CA CYS A 98 -4.48 1.35 -3.56
C CYS A 98 -3.51 0.23 -3.96
N ILE A 99 -3.01 -0.49 -2.95
CA ILE A 99 -2.17 -1.66 -3.10
C ILE A 99 -3.05 -2.91 -2.98
N HIS A 100 -2.99 -3.78 -3.98
CA HIS A 100 -3.61 -5.09 -3.96
C HIS A 100 -2.56 -6.17 -3.72
N VAL A 101 -2.66 -6.86 -2.58
CA VAL A 101 -1.72 -7.91 -2.19
C VAL A 101 -2.40 -9.27 -2.31
N ASP A 102 -2.19 -9.90 -3.47
CA ASP A 102 -2.48 -11.32 -3.70
C ASP A 102 -1.32 -12.20 -3.25
N ALA A 103 -1.50 -13.53 -3.36
CA ALA A 103 -0.48 -14.51 -3.01
C ALA A 103 0.84 -14.28 -3.77
N ASP A 104 0.78 -13.89 -5.05
CA ASP A 104 1.96 -13.63 -5.87
C ASP A 104 2.71 -12.39 -5.39
N SER A 105 2.00 -11.30 -5.07
CA SER A 105 2.61 -10.09 -4.52
C SER A 105 3.23 -10.34 -3.15
N LEU A 106 2.54 -11.12 -2.30
CA LEU A 106 3.04 -11.48 -0.98
C LEU A 106 4.34 -12.29 -1.09
N ASP A 107 4.34 -13.33 -1.92
CA ASP A 107 5.51 -14.17 -2.17
C ASP A 107 6.67 -13.39 -2.81
N ALA A 108 6.37 -12.53 -3.78
CA ALA A 108 7.38 -11.70 -4.44
C ALA A 108 8.10 -10.79 -3.44
N VAL A 109 7.39 -10.14 -2.52
CA VAL A 109 8.01 -9.26 -1.53
C VAL A 109 8.74 -10.04 -0.44
N VAL A 110 8.11 -11.09 0.11
CA VAL A 110 8.62 -11.79 1.30
C VAL A 110 9.76 -12.76 0.96
N ARG A 111 9.64 -13.50 -0.16
CA ARG A 111 10.56 -14.60 -0.48
C ARG A 111 11.57 -14.25 -1.56
N ARG A 112 11.21 -13.38 -2.50
CA ARG A 112 12.05 -13.02 -3.67
C ARG A 112 12.65 -11.62 -3.57
N GLY A 113 12.03 -10.76 -2.78
CA GLY A 113 12.45 -9.38 -2.58
C GLY A 113 13.69 -9.28 -1.68
N PRO A 114 14.36 -8.13 -1.68
CA PRO A 114 15.48 -7.91 -0.79
C PRO A 114 15.00 -7.76 0.65
N GLN A 115 15.65 -8.48 1.56
CA GLN A 115 15.30 -8.60 2.96
C GLN A 115 15.65 -7.32 3.73
N PRO A 116 15.06 -7.09 4.93
CA PRO A 116 15.25 -5.84 5.67
C PRO A 116 16.71 -5.63 6.11
N GLY A 117 17.54 -6.68 6.13
CA GLY A 117 18.96 -6.62 6.47
C GLY A 117 19.89 -6.45 5.27
N ASP A 118 19.37 -6.49 4.04
CA ASP A 118 20.20 -6.43 2.84
C ASP A 118 20.71 -4.99 2.60
N ASP A 119 22.02 -4.85 2.37
CA ASP A 119 22.63 -3.57 2.01
C ASP A 119 22.42 -3.27 0.52
N LEU A 120 21.28 -2.66 0.19
CA LEU A 120 20.92 -2.31 -1.18
C LEU A 120 21.77 -1.19 -1.79
N GLU A 121 22.60 -0.51 -0.99
CA GLU A 121 23.50 0.52 -1.47
C GLU A 121 24.79 -0.07 -2.04
N HIS A 122 25.29 -1.14 -1.41
CA HIS A 122 26.58 -1.76 -1.76
C HIS A 122 26.46 -3.16 -2.38
N ASP A 123 25.36 -3.88 -2.18
CA ASP A 123 25.13 -5.21 -2.74
C ASP A 123 24.33 -5.15 -4.05
N ALA A 124 25.06 -5.20 -5.17
CA ALA A 124 24.48 -5.25 -6.50
C ALA A 124 23.62 -6.51 -6.75
N ARG A 125 23.83 -7.61 -6.03
CA ARG A 125 22.97 -8.81 -6.13
C ARG A 125 21.67 -8.61 -5.37
N ALA A 126 21.71 -7.95 -4.21
CA ALA A 126 20.50 -7.56 -3.49
C ALA A 126 19.64 -6.56 -4.29
N ARG A 127 20.26 -5.72 -5.12
CA ARG A 127 19.52 -4.85 -6.08
C ARG A 127 18.78 -5.61 -7.18
N LEU A 128 19.21 -6.82 -7.52
CA LEU A 128 18.55 -7.65 -8.54
C LEU A 128 17.34 -8.42 -7.99
N ASN A 129 17.22 -8.51 -6.66
CA ASN A 129 16.02 -9.04 -6.04
C ASN A 129 14.92 -7.98 -6.14
N GLU A 130 13.82 -8.32 -6.81
CA GLU A 130 12.70 -7.41 -7.01
C GLU A 130 11.45 -8.03 -6.39
N GLY A 131 10.92 -7.35 -5.37
CA GLY A 131 9.56 -7.58 -4.89
C GLY A 131 8.61 -6.62 -5.59
N TYR A 132 7.43 -7.10 -5.97
CA TYR A 132 6.41 -6.25 -6.59
C TYR A 132 5.07 -6.36 -5.87
N VAL A 133 4.26 -5.32 -6.03
CA VAL A 133 2.86 -5.30 -5.63
C VAL A 133 2.02 -4.78 -6.77
N ASN A 134 0.73 -5.11 -6.77
CA ASN A 134 -0.20 -4.54 -7.73
C ASN A 134 -0.68 -3.16 -7.25
N ILE A 135 -0.41 -2.12 -8.03
CA ILE A 135 -1.03 -0.79 -7.82
C ILE A 135 -2.32 -0.72 -8.64
N ILE A 136 -3.41 -0.34 -7.98
CA ILE A 136 -4.72 -0.17 -8.60
C ILE A 136 -5.10 1.30 -8.53
N ARG A 137 -5.35 1.90 -9.69
CA ARG A 137 -5.92 3.24 -9.81
C ARG A 137 -7.43 3.22 -9.59
N ALA A 138 -7.95 4.25 -8.92
CA ALA A 138 -9.35 4.42 -8.59
C ALA A 138 -10.19 4.57 -9.86
N ASP A 139 -9.82 5.43 -10.80
CA ASP A 139 -10.49 5.59 -12.09
C ASP A 139 -9.95 4.60 -13.14
N CYS A 140 -10.82 4.17 -14.07
CA CYS A 140 -10.42 3.31 -15.19
C CYS A 140 -10.60 3.97 -16.57
N GLU A 141 -10.90 5.27 -16.59
CA GLU A 141 -10.98 6.06 -17.82
C GLU A 141 -9.55 6.40 -18.27
N TRP A 142 -9.01 5.55 -19.14
CA TRP A 142 -8.10 6.04 -20.16
C TRP A 142 -8.99 6.53 -21.30
N THR A 143 -8.94 7.83 -21.60
CA THR A 143 -9.28 8.34 -22.94
C THR A 143 -7.99 8.52 -23.72
#